data_AF-A0A9D3M4X5-F1
#
_entry.id   AF-A0A9D3M4X5-F1
#
_cell.length_a   1.000
_cell.length_b   1.000
_cell.length_c   1.000
_cell.angle_alpha   90.00
_cell.angle_beta   90.00
_cell.angle_gamma   90.00
#
_symmetry.space_group_name_H-M   'P 1'
#
loop_
_entity.id
_entity.type
_entity.pdbx_description
1 polymer ?
#
loop_
_entity_poly.entity_id
_entity_poly.type
_entity_poly.pdbx_seq_one_letter_code
_entity_poly.pdbx_strand_id
1 'polypeptide(L)'
;MEVENCQLQEFKDVLDKAVHYLFDTFEKLKSMYVRAITAYALALVDQSSMPARQLYERLQTQAIVKGNPAIVRYWEETNAIPDASKPNKISAQTVETTVYNLLTTMLYGNKQYANPILTWLTQDQRYGGGFHSTQDTILTLEALSKYSELVKHTELNMEIRASYRKMGDIKQISLSEKNPVATPIQVMSDDDVIVVTGYSTGVSVAHMKTVFYSTTQFNENCYFDLKIEVYGPDVDSIDPMFMSPRIVACAKFKPPENEVYTESTHTVMEIHLPTGVHPVQEDLDVMLNSLESRISHYEIQGDQVILQLDTVPSEDFLCVGFRIQELFRTGMASSSLFRVYEFSNPDSQCFKLYHPHGERRLLRLCEGAECQCMAAECSSFKSPMDRTITADERLKAVCQDHIKYAFKVKIKSFVEEGDFVSYTAEIEEVYKKDTEDVKRSTEVTFVKKATCTDVDLLQGSQYLIMGSEVMQIEMQRSYKYKYPLDSQTWVEKWPQECKGSPCEDFVAILEEFVLNFLIYGC
;
A
#
# COMPACT_ATOMS: atom_id res chain seq x y z
N MET A 1 25.01 9.46 29.05
CA MET A 1 25.34 8.09 29.48
C MET A 1 26.86 8.03 29.60
N GLU A 2 27.38 8.45 30.75
CA GLU A 2 28.81 8.28 31.04
C GLU A 2 29.00 6.79 31.32
N VAL A 3 29.68 6.10 30.42
CA VAL A 3 30.13 4.73 30.67
C VAL A 3 31.04 4.83 31.88
N GLU A 4 30.71 4.12 32.97
CA GLU A 4 31.60 3.98 34.12
C GLU A 4 32.99 3.66 33.60
N ASN A 5 33.95 4.50 33.98
CA ASN A 5 35.33 4.43 33.56
C ASN A 5 35.97 3.19 34.20
N CYS A 6 35.60 2.01 33.70
CA CYS A 6 36.24 0.75 33.99
C CYS A 6 37.68 0.91 33.52
N GLN A 7 38.60 1.06 34.48
CA GLN A 7 40.04 1.10 34.27
C GLN A 7 40.53 -0.21 33.65
N LEU A 8 40.34 -0.37 32.35
CA LEU A 8 40.92 -1.42 31.55
C LEU A 8 41.77 -0.72 30.50
N GLN A 9 43.07 -0.62 30.77
CA GLN A 9 44.08 -0.18 29.79
C GLN A 9 43.84 -0.84 28.42
N GLU A 10 43.40 -2.10 28.44
CA GLU A 10 42.98 -2.87 27.28
C GLU A 10 41.83 -2.23 26.47
N PHE A 11 40.81 -1.66 27.11
CA PHE A 11 39.74 -0.94 26.40
C PHE A 11 40.27 0.30 25.69
N LYS A 12 41.15 1.06 26.36
CA LYS A 12 41.80 2.22 25.76
C LYS A 12 42.70 1.81 24.60
N ASP A 13 43.48 0.75 24.74
CA ASP A 13 44.34 0.23 23.67
C ASP A 13 43.52 -0.25 22.46
N VAL A 14 42.34 -0.86 22.69
CA VAL A 14 41.41 -1.25 21.60
C VAL A 14 40.78 -0.03 20.94
N LEU A 15 40.40 0.99 21.73
CA LEU A 15 39.88 2.25 21.19
C LEU A 15 40.92 2.96 20.33
N ASP A 16 42.17 3.06 20.80
CA ASP A 16 43.27 3.69 20.07
C ASP A 16 43.56 2.95 18.76
N LYS A 17 43.50 1.61 18.76
CA LYS A 17 43.62 0.80 17.52
C LYS A 17 42.47 1.07 16.55
N ALA A 18 41.24 1.17 17.04
CA ALA A 18 40.07 1.46 16.20
C ALA A 18 40.16 2.87 15.60
N VAL A 19 40.57 3.86 16.40
CA VAL A 19 40.82 5.23 15.94
C VAL A 19 41.91 5.24 14.88
N HIS A 20 43.04 4.57 15.11
CA HIS A 20 44.10 4.46 14.11
C HIS A 20 43.61 3.87 12.79
N TYR A 21 42.80 2.80 12.83
CA TYR A 21 42.21 2.23 11.63
C TYR A 21 41.33 3.24 10.86
N LEU A 22 40.49 4.00 11.56
CA LEU A 22 39.67 5.05 10.95
C LEU A 22 40.53 6.17 10.36
N PHE A 23 41.62 6.55 11.03
CA PHE A 23 42.61 7.53 10.54
C PHE A 23 43.32 7.05 9.26
N ASP A 24 43.58 5.76 9.11
CA ASP A 24 44.26 5.22 7.92
C ASP A 24 43.29 5.00 6.74
N THR A 25 41.98 4.94 7.00
CA THR A 25 40.96 4.57 6.01
C THR A 25 40.04 5.71 5.59
N PHE A 26 39.97 6.83 6.33
CA PHE A 26 38.96 7.87 6.10
C PHE A 26 38.96 8.46 4.68
N GLU A 27 40.11 8.55 4.02
CA GLU A 27 40.21 9.06 2.65
C GLU A 27 39.56 8.14 1.62
N LYS A 28 39.48 6.84 1.91
CA LYS A 28 38.95 5.80 1.01
C LYS A 28 37.44 5.62 1.14
N LEU A 29 36.81 6.25 2.12
CA LEU A 29 35.37 6.11 2.38
C LEU A 29 34.55 6.71 1.24
N LYS A 30 33.71 5.89 0.61
CA LYS A 30 32.84 6.31 -0.51
C LYS A 30 31.45 6.74 -0.05
N SER A 31 30.78 5.92 0.76
CA SER A 31 29.41 6.18 1.23
C SER A 31 29.36 7.41 2.13
N MET A 32 28.34 8.24 1.91
CA MET A 32 28.02 9.40 2.72
C MET A 32 27.64 9.00 4.15
N TYR A 33 26.86 7.93 4.31
CA TYR A 33 26.50 7.37 5.62
C TYR A 33 27.75 7.00 6.43
N VAL A 34 28.67 6.23 5.82
CA VAL A 34 29.90 5.78 6.49
C VAL A 34 30.81 6.96 6.85
N ARG A 35 30.88 7.99 6.01
CA ARG A 35 31.59 9.24 6.34
C ARG A 35 30.98 9.95 7.54
N ALA A 36 29.64 10.04 7.62
CA ALA A 36 28.95 10.74 8.69
C ALA A 36 29.16 10.09 10.06
N ILE A 37 28.99 8.77 10.14
CA ILE A 37 29.24 8.02 11.39
C ILE A 37 30.73 8.08 11.79
N THR A 38 31.66 7.99 10.83
CA THR A 38 33.10 8.09 11.11
C THR A 38 33.49 9.48 11.60
N ALA A 39 32.95 10.54 10.99
CA ALA A 39 33.19 11.92 11.41
C ALA A 39 32.72 12.14 12.85
N TYR A 40 31.52 11.65 13.19
CA TYR A 40 30.97 11.74 14.54
C TYR A 40 31.81 10.97 15.56
N ALA A 41 32.14 9.71 15.26
CA ALA A 41 32.93 8.85 16.15
C ALA A 41 34.32 9.44 16.44
N LEU A 42 35.02 9.94 15.41
CA LEU A 42 36.32 10.58 15.58
C LEU A 42 36.22 11.91 16.35
N ALA A 43 35.17 12.71 16.11
CA ALA A 43 34.94 13.96 16.83
C ALA A 43 34.56 13.74 18.31
N LEU A 44 33.95 12.61 18.67
CA LEU A 44 33.69 12.22 20.05
C LEU A 44 34.97 11.90 20.82
N VAL A 45 35.93 11.22 20.18
CA VAL A 45 37.23 10.89 20.79
C VAL A 45 38.10 12.14 20.92
N ASP A 46 38.22 12.91 19.84
CA ASP A 46 39.00 14.14 19.80
C ASP A 46 38.34 15.18 18.89
N GLN A 47 37.78 16.23 19.48
CA GLN A 47 37.18 17.36 18.76
C GLN A 47 38.19 18.14 17.90
N SER A 48 39.49 17.98 18.13
CA SER A 48 40.56 18.57 17.32
C SER A 48 41.07 17.65 16.21
N SER A 49 40.51 16.45 16.08
CA SER A 49 40.88 15.45 15.08
C SER A 49 40.81 16.02 13.66
N MET A 50 41.96 16.01 12.97
CA MET A 50 42.09 16.47 11.59
C MET A 50 41.22 15.66 10.61
N PRO A 51 41.21 14.30 10.65
CA PRO A 51 40.31 13.53 9.80
C PRO A 51 38.83 13.80 10.07
N ALA A 52 38.43 13.98 11.34
CA ALA A 52 37.05 14.30 11.68
C ALA A 52 36.59 15.61 11.02
N ARG A 53 37.42 16.67 11.11
CA ARG A 53 37.15 17.96 10.47
C ARG A 53 37.09 17.86 8.96
N GLN A 54 38.02 17.14 8.34
CA GLN A 54 38.03 16.97 6.88
C GLN A 54 36.79 16.21 6.37
N LEU A 55 36.38 15.14 7.07
CA LEU A 55 35.15 14.43 6.74
C LEU A 55 33.93 15.33 6.91
N TYR A 56 33.86 16.08 8.02
CA TYR A 56 32.78 17.02 8.29
C TYR A 56 32.67 18.09 7.19
N GLU A 57 33.77 18.76 6.84
CA GLU A 57 33.80 19.76 5.76
C GLU A 57 33.36 19.18 4.41
N ARG A 58 33.81 17.95 4.08
CA ARG A 58 33.35 17.25 2.87
C ARG A 58 31.84 17.03 2.91
N LEU A 59 31.30 16.53 4.01
CA LEU A 59 29.86 16.33 4.19
C LEU A 59 29.09 17.65 4.05
N GLN A 60 29.62 18.77 4.56
CA GLN A 60 28.98 20.08 4.41
C GLN A 60 28.84 20.51 2.94
N THR A 61 29.77 20.14 2.07
CA THR A 61 29.68 20.44 0.62
C THR A 61 28.67 19.56 -0.12
N GLN A 62 28.33 18.40 0.44
CA GLN A 62 27.36 17.44 -0.10
C GLN A 62 25.94 17.64 0.47
N ALA A 63 25.74 18.65 1.32
CA ALA A 63 24.45 18.90 1.97
C ALA A 63 23.39 19.37 0.97
N ILE A 64 22.20 18.80 1.04
CA ILE A 64 21.03 19.27 0.28
C ILE A 64 20.37 20.38 1.09
N VAL A 65 20.22 21.56 0.48
CA VAL A 65 19.69 22.77 1.13
C VAL A 65 18.47 23.27 0.36
N LYS A 66 17.35 23.50 1.06
CA LYS A 66 16.17 24.16 0.48
C LYS A 66 15.91 25.50 1.18
N GLY A 67 15.62 26.52 0.38
CA GLY A 67 15.42 27.91 0.81
C GLY A 67 16.68 28.78 0.76
N ASN A 68 16.50 30.09 0.60
CA ASN A 68 17.57 31.08 0.67
C ASN A 68 17.11 32.29 1.51
N PRO A 69 17.57 32.46 2.78
CA PRO A 69 18.54 31.62 3.51
C PRO A 69 18.04 30.20 3.79
N ALA A 70 18.95 29.29 4.15
CA ALA A 70 18.65 27.87 4.35
C ALA A 70 17.52 27.64 5.38
N ILE A 71 16.40 27.05 4.95
CA ILE A 71 15.26 26.70 5.82
C ILE A 71 15.41 25.26 6.30
N VAL A 72 15.75 24.34 5.40
CA VAL A 72 16.03 22.93 5.71
C VAL A 72 17.35 22.48 5.12
N ARG A 73 18.03 21.56 5.82
CA ARG A 73 19.30 20.94 5.40
C ARG A 73 19.31 19.46 5.75
N TYR A 74 19.66 18.60 4.80
CA TYR A 74 19.74 17.16 5.02
C TYR A 74 20.75 16.49 4.08
N TRP A 75 20.99 15.21 4.29
CA TRP A 75 21.92 14.38 3.52
C TRP A 75 21.21 13.14 3.00
N GLU A 76 21.39 12.87 1.71
CA GLU A 76 20.78 11.74 1.01
C GLU A 76 21.84 11.12 0.10
N GLU A 77 21.99 9.79 0.15
CA GLU A 77 22.92 9.07 -0.72
C GLU A 77 22.35 9.08 -2.15
N THR A 78 22.94 9.87 -3.04
CA THR A 78 22.46 10.02 -4.42
C THR A 78 22.83 8.82 -5.28
N ASN A 79 21.96 7.82 -5.36
CA ASN A 79 22.01 6.76 -6.38
C ASN A 79 20.98 6.96 -7.52
N ALA A 80 20.20 8.05 -7.52
CA ALA A 80 19.21 8.31 -8.56
C ALA A 80 19.21 9.77 -9.01
N ILE A 81 18.93 9.98 -10.31
CA ILE A 81 18.64 11.27 -10.90
C ILE A 81 17.41 11.85 -10.16
N PRO A 82 17.45 13.10 -9.66
CA PRO A 82 16.28 13.71 -9.05
C PRO A 82 15.18 13.86 -10.10
N ASP A 83 14.18 13.00 -10.04
CA ASP A 83 12.92 13.19 -10.74
C ASP A 83 12.08 14.18 -9.94
N ALA A 84 12.01 15.42 -10.42
CA ALA A 84 11.25 16.50 -9.79
C ALA A 84 9.74 16.21 -9.70
N SER A 85 9.25 15.15 -10.36
CA SER A 85 7.84 14.73 -10.33
C SER A 85 7.49 13.75 -9.20
N LYS A 86 8.49 13.19 -8.50
CA LYS A 86 8.26 12.27 -7.36
C LYS A 86 8.65 12.95 -6.04
N PRO A 87 7.84 12.84 -4.97
CA PRO A 87 8.31 13.24 -3.64
C PRO A 87 9.54 12.40 -3.28
N ASN A 88 10.66 13.03 -2.88
CA ASN A 88 11.84 12.31 -2.40
C ASN A 88 11.40 11.35 -1.27
N LYS A 89 11.54 10.05 -1.50
CA LYS A 89 11.22 9.04 -0.49
C LYS A 89 12.36 9.03 0.53
N ILE A 90 12.16 9.69 1.66
CA ILE A 90 13.12 9.73 2.77
C ILE A 90 13.24 8.32 3.34
N SER A 91 14.47 7.80 3.40
CA SER A 91 14.78 6.47 3.95
C SER A 91 15.31 6.59 5.38
N ALA A 92 15.23 5.51 6.15
CA ALA A 92 15.86 5.41 7.47
C ALA A 92 17.35 5.81 7.45
N GLN A 93 18.08 5.40 6.40
CA GLN A 93 19.49 5.76 6.24
C GLN A 93 19.70 7.26 5.99
N THR A 94 18.79 7.93 5.28
CA THR A 94 18.80 9.39 5.06
C THR A 94 18.67 10.13 6.40
N VAL A 95 17.74 9.69 7.25
CA VAL A 95 17.55 10.25 8.60
C VAL A 95 18.79 10.01 9.44
N GLU A 96 19.29 8.77 9.51
CA GLU A 96 20.46 8.42 10.32
C GLU A 96 21.72 9.22 9.91
N THR A 97 21.99 9.30 8.60
CA THR A 97 23.08 10.11 8.05
C THR A 97 22.95 11.59 8.45
N THR A 98 21.75 12.13 8.38
CA THR A 98 21.47 13.53 8.72
C THR A 98 21.66 13.80 10.22
N VAL A 99 21.28 12.84 11.07
CA VAL A 99 21.45 12.96 12.52
C VAL A 99 22.91 12.90 12.96
N TYR A 100 23.73 12.00 12.39
CA TYR A 100 25.17 12.00 12.67
C TYR A 100 25.82 13.34 12.31
N ASN A 101 25.39 13.96 11.21
CA ASN A 101 25.83 15.30 10.84
C ASN A 101 25.37 16.38 11.82
N LEU A 102 24.14 16.30 12.34
CA LEU A 102 23.65 17.20 13.39
C LEU A 102 24.50 17.07 14.66
N LEU A 103 24.70 15.83 15.15
CA LEU A 103 25.49 15.55 16.35
C LEU A 103 26.92 16.07 16.21
N THR A 104 27.56 15.83 15.07
CA THR A 104 28.91 16.36 14.75
C THR A 104 28.92 17.89 14.73
N THR A 105 27.91 18.52 14.12
CA THR A 105 27.77 19.99 14.10
C THR A 105 27.63 20.58 15.50
N MET A 106 26.90 19.89 16.39
CA MET A 106 26.72 20.30 17.78
C MET A 106 28.02 20.16 18.59
N LEU A 107 28.83 19.11 18.35
CA LEU A 107 30.16 18.97 18.97
C LEU A 107 31.09 20.14 18.59
N TYR A 108 31.01 20.63 17.35
CA TYR A 108 31.76 21.81 16.90
C TYR A 108 31.11 23.15 17.29
N GLY A 109 29.95 23.15 17.95
CA GLY A 109 29.29 24.36 18.45
C GLY A 109 28.67 25.28 17.39
N ASN A 110 28.49 24.81 16.15
CA ASN A 110 27.96 25.65 15.07
C ASN A 110 26.42 25.67 15.05
N LYS A 111 25.83 26.44 15.97
CA LYS A 111 24.36 26.55 16.13
C LYS A 111 23.64 27.01 14.87
N GLN A 112 24.19 28.00 14.16
CA GLN A 112 23.55 28.54 12.95
C GLN A 112 23.46 27.49 11.82
N TYR A 113 24.46 26.61 11.73
CA TYR A 113 24.45 25.50 10.77
C TYR A 113 23.51 24.36 11.19
N ALA A 114 23.32 24.15 12.50
CA ALA A 114 22.47 23.10 13.05
C ALA A 114 20.97 23.36 12.86
N ASN A 115 20.51 24.62 12.93
CA ASN A 115 19.07 24.95 12.92
C ASN A 115 18.30 24.40 11.70
N PRO A 116 18.80 24.51 10.45
CA PRO A 116 18.11 23.94 9.30
C PRO A 116 18.11 22.40 9.29
N ILE A 117 19.09 21.75 9.93
CA ILE A 117 19.14 20.29 10.07
C ILE A 117 18.06 19.83 11.04
N LEU A 118 17.97 20.51 12.18
CA LEU A 118 16.94 20.27 13.18
C LEU A 118 15.54 20.42 12.60
N THR A 119 15.33 21.50 11.85
CA THR A 119 14.04 21.78 11.21
C THR A 119 13.62 20.63 10.30
N TRP A 120 14.55 20.09 9.51
CA TRP A 120 14.28 18.93 8.64
C TRP A 120 13.93 17.67 9.45
N LEU A 121 14.74 17.33 10.46
CA LEU A 121 14.47 16.14 11.30
C LEU A 121 13.14 16.23 12.04
N THR A 122 12.77 17.40 12.56
CA THR A 122 11.47 17.58 13.23
C THR A 122 10.28 17.48 12.28
N GLN A 123 10.46 17.82 10.99
CA GLN A 123 9.42 17.67 9.98
C GLN A 123 9.20 16.21 9.55
N ASP A 124 10.26 15.39 9.63
CA ASP A 124 10.23 13.98 9.24
C ASP A 124 9.78 13.02 10.37
N GLN A 125 9.68 13.53 11.61
CA GLN A 125 9.19 12.75 12.74
C GLN A 125 7.75 12.26 12.50
N ARG A 126 7.49 10.98 12.77
CA ARG A 126 6.17 10.36 12.54
C ARG A 126 5.27 10.51 13.76
N TYR A 127 3.96 10.39 13.54
CA TYR A 127 2.99 10.30 14.64
C TYR A 127 3.37 9.14 15.59
N GLY A 128 3.47 9.45 16.89
CA GLY A 128 4.02 8.54 17.91
C GLY A 128 5.46 8.83 18.32
N GLY A 129 6.13 9.79 17.67
CA GLY A 129 7.45 10.28 18.04
C GLY A 129 8.63 9.48 17.46
N GLY A 130 8.36 8.36 16.79
CA GLY A 130 9.36 7.55 16.09
C GLY A 130 9.68 8.06 14.69
N PHE A 131 10.71 7.47 14.11
CA PHE A 131 11.15 7.70 12.73
C PHE A 131 10.94 6.42 11.91
N HIS A 132 11.86 6.07 11.03
CA HIS A 132 11.69 5.00 10.07
C HIS A 132 12.17 3.66 10.63
N SER A 133 13.25 3.65 11.41
CA SER A 133 13.91 2.49 12.00
C SER A 133 14.11 2.68 13.52
N THR A 134 14.88 1.79 14.15
CA THR A 134 15.29 1.92 15.56
C THR A 134 16.48 2.86 15.71
N GLN A 135 17.49 2.74 14.85
CA GLN A 135 18.75 3.50 14.99
C GLN A 135 18.55 5.00 14.75
N ASP A 136 17.90 5.35 13.65
CA ASP A 136 17.52 6.73 13.33
C ASP A 136 16.63 7.33 14.43
N THR A 137 15.68 6.57 14.98
CA THR A 137 14.81 7.04 16.07
C THR A 137 15.61 7.37 17.32
N ILE A 138 16.45 6.45 17.81
CA ILE A 138 17.24 6.64 19.04
C ILE A 138 18.18 7.83 18.88
N LEU A 139 18.94 7.86 17.77
CA LEU A 139 19.92 8.92 17.51
C LEU A 139 19.24 10.27 17.35
N THR A 140 18.09 10.33 16.66
CA THR A 140 17.37 11.60 16.48
C THR A 140 16.85 12.10 17.81
N LEU A 141 16.24 11.24 18.62
CA LEU A 141 15.74 11.63 19.94
C LEU A 141 16.88 12.09 20.87
N GLU A 142 18.04 11.45 20.82
CA GLU A 142 19.24 11.89 21.54
C GLU A 142 19.68 13.29 21.07
N ALA A 143 19.77 13.51 19.75
CA ALA A 143 20.17 14.78 19.18
C ALA A 143 19.19 15.92 19.50
N LEU A 144 17.88 15.68 19.39
CA LEU A 144 16.83 16.63 19.75
C LEU A 144 16.89 17.00 21.24
N SER A 145 17.13 16.01 22.10
CA SER A 145 17.24 16.22 23.55
C SER A 145 18.47 17.08 23.90
N LYS A 146 19.65 16.68 23.40
CA LYS A 146 20.89 17.45 23.57
C LYS A 146 20.78 18.87 23.01
N TYR A 147 20.11 19.04 21.87
CA TYR A 147 19.93 20.36 21.28
C TYR A 147 19.03 21.24 22.16
N SER A 148 17.97 20.66 22.72
CA SER A 148 17.05 21.35 23.62
C SER A 148 17.75 21.84 24.89
N GLU A 149 18.76 21.13 25.40
CA GLU A 149 19.59 21.58 26.54
C GLU A 149 20.51 22.76 26.20
N LEU A 150 20.96 22.86 24.94
CA LEU A 150 21.93 23.88 24.49
C LEU A 150 21.28 25.22 24.09
N VAL A 151 19.96 25.26 23.96
CA VAL A 151 19.20 26.41 23.48
C VAL A 151 18.29 26.93 24.60
N LYS A 152 18.09 28.24 24.65
CA LYS A 152 17.18 28.85 25.62
C LYS A 152 15.75 28.50 25.26
N HIS A 153 15.00 27.95 26.22
CA HIS A 153 13.57 27.74 26.08
C HIS A 153 12.84 29.09 25.95
N THR A 154 11.87 29.12 25.04
CA THR A 154 10.89 30.21 24.94
C THR A 154 9.60 29.71 25.58
N GLU A 155 8.89 30.59 26.29
CA GLU A 155 7.62 30.22 26.92
C GLU A 155 6.62 29.74 25.86
N LEU A 156 6.13 28.52 26.03
CA LEU A 156 5.11 27.95 25.17
C LEU A 156 3.76 28.61 25.47
N ASN A 157 3.25 29.35 24.50
CA ASN A 157 1.91 29.93 24.51
C ASN A 157 1.42 30.03 23.06
N MET A 158 0.70 29.01 22.62
CA MET A 158 0.23 28.93 21.23
C MET A 158 -1.26 28.67 21.16
N GLU A 159 -1.91 29.40 20.26
CA GLU A 159 -3.30 29.19 19.88
C GLU A 159 -3.36 28.74 18.42
N ILE A 160 -3.79 27.50 18.24
CA ILE A 160 -3.77 26.79 16.96
C ILE A 160 -5.21 26.49 16.57
N ARG A 161 -5.58 26.81 15.34
CA ARG A 161 -6.89 26.51 14.76
C ARG A 161 -6.70 25.54 13.59
N ALA A 162 -7.32 24.38 13.70
CA ALA A 162 -7.44 23.41 12.61
C ALA A 162 -8.84 23.51 11.99
N SER A 163 -8.91 23.62 10.66
CA SER A 163 -10.15 23.74 9.90
C SER A 163 -10.07 23.02 8.57
N TYR A 164 -11.20 22.50 8.09
CA TYR A 164 -11.40 22.09 6.71
C TYR A 164 -11.48 23.30 5.79
N ARG A 165 -10.98 23.19 4.56
CA ARG A 165 -11.02 24.28 3.57
C ARG A 165 -12.45 24.70 3.22
N LYS A 166 -13.39 23.76 3.10
CA LYS A 166 -14.79 24.00 2.69
C LYS A 166 -15.78 23.79 3.84
N MET A 167 -15.50 22.87 4.75
CA MET A 167 -16.46 22.44 5.79
C MET A 167 -16.36 23.19 7.13
N GLY A 168 -15.41 24.13 7.28
CA GLY A 168 -15.27 24.94 8.49
C GLY A 168 -14.38 24.30 9.57
N ASP A 169 -14.61 24.62 10.84
CA ASP A 169 -13.66 24.32 11.91
C ASP A 169 -13.64 22.84 12.34
N ILE A 170 -12.44 22.31 12.56
CA ILE A 170 -12.20 20.99 13.14
C ILE A 170 -12.05 21.13 14.65
N LYS A 171 -11.07 21.91 15.10
CA LYS A 171 -10.78 22.13 16.53
C LYS A 171 -9.87 23.32 16.76
N GLN A 172 -10.07 23.98 17.89
CA GLN A 172 -9.15 24.99 18.44
C GLN A 172 -8.33 24.36 19.58
N ILE A 173 -7.02 24.56 19.54
CA ILE A 173 -6.04 23.93 20.42
C ILE A 173 -5.23 25.06 21.08
N SER A 174 -5.11 25.00 22.40
CA SER A 174 -4.24 25.90 23.15
C SER A 174 -3.11 25.09 23.79
N LEU A 175 -1.87 25.46 23.47
CA LEU A 175 -0.67 24.87 24.04
C LEU A 175 -0.07 25.86 25.03
N SER A 176 0.28 25.37 26.22
CA SER A 176 0.97 26.14 27.26
C SER A 176 1.96 25.27 28.02
N GLU A 177 2.83 25.85 28.85
CA GLU A 177 3.75 25.08 29.72
C GLU A 177 3.02 24.04 30.61
N LYS A 178 1.77 24.33 31.00
CA LYS A 178 0.95 23.39 31.78
C LYS A 178 0.37 22.27 30.93
N ASN A 179 0.05 22.57 29.67
CA ASN A 179 -0.56 21.65 28.72
C ASN A 179 0.24 21.71 27.40
N PRO A 180 1.47 21.15 27.35
CA PRO A 180 2.36 21.31 26.21
C PRO A 180 2.00 20.38 25.04
N VAL A 181 1.17 19.37 25.29
CA VAL A 181 0.76 18.36 24.30
C VAL A 181 -0.75 18.32 24.20
N ALA A 182 -1.26 18.40 22.97
CA ALA A 182 -2.68 18.24 22.67
C ALA A 182 -3.04 16.78 22.40
N THR A 183 -4.28 16.41 22.72
CA THR A 183 -4.84 15.11 22.33
C THR A 183 -4.93 15.00 20.81
N PRO A 184 -4.58 13.85 20.20
CA PRO A 184 -4.77 13.61 18.77
C PRO A 184 -6.21 13.86 18.32
N ILE A 185 -6.38 14.34 17.09
CA ILE A 185 -7.68 14.66 16.50
C ILE A 185 -7.86 13.77 15.28
N GLN A 186 -9.01 13.11 15.18
CA GLN A 186 -9.37 12.34 13.99
C GLN A 186 -10.02 13.25 12.96
N VAL A 187 -9.48 13.22 11.74
CA VAL A 187 -10.04 13.90 10.58
C VAL A 187 -11.05 12.95 9.93
N MET A 188 -12.32 13.33 9.94
CA MET A 188 -13.44 12.45 9.56
C MET A 188 -13.99 12.74 8.17
N SER A 189 -13.65 13.89 7.59
CA SER A 189 -14.17 14.35 6.31
C SER A 189 -13.08 14.36 5.25
N ASP A 190 -13.46 14.07 4.01
CA ASP A 190 -12.58 14.13 2.83
C ASP A 190 -12.52 15.58 2.30
N ASP A 191 -11.76 16.42 3.01
CA ASP A 191 -11.48 17.80 2.64
C ASP A 191 -10.09 18.20 3.13
N ASP A 192 -9.51 19.22 2.49
CA ASP A 192 -8.18 19.71 2.83
C ASP A 192 -8.15 20.27 4.26
N VAL A 193 -7.17 19.82 5.06
CA VAL A 193 -6.95 20.31 6.43
C VAL A 193 -5.98 21.48 6.41
N ILE A 194 -6.39 22.58 7.04
CA ILE A 194 -5.59 23.80 7.21
C ILE A 194 -5.33 24.00 8.70
N VAL A 195 -4.06 24.16 9.06
CA VAL A 195 -3.63 24.47 10.43
C VAL A 195 -3.04 25.87 10.44
N VAL A 196 -3.63 26.76 11.24
CA VAL A 196 -3.22 28.16 11.36
C VAL A 196 -2.88 28.46 12.81
N THR A 197 -1.82 29.24 13.03
CA THR A 197 -1.46 29.75 14.35
C THR A 197 -1.62 31.28 14.38
N GLY A 198 -2.12 31.80 15.50
CA GLY A 198 -2.21 33.24 15.74
C GLY A 198 -0.90 33.82 16.28
N TYR A 199 -0.96 35.02 16.89
CA TYR A 199 0.16 35.57 17.67
C TYR A 199 0.49 34.63 18.83
N SER A 200 1.58 33.88 18.68
CA SER A 200 1.95 32.77 19.55
C SER A 200 3.45 32.83 19.85
N THR A 201 3.86 32.31 21.01
CA THR A 201 5.27 32.12 21.39
C THR A 201 5.57 30.65 21.64
N GLY A 202 6.80 30.24 21.36
CA GLY A 202 7.22 28.83 21.47
C GLY A 202 7.39 28.16 20.10
N VAL A 203 7.61 26.85 20.13
CA VAL A 203 7.72 26.00 18.94
C VAL A 203 6.83 24.76 19.18
N SER A 204 5.98 24.45 18.21
CA SER A 204 5.15 23.24 18.22
C SER A 204 5.25 22.54 16.87
N VAL A 205 5.14 21.21 16.88
CA VAL A 205 5.13 20.39 15.66
C VAL A 205 3.78 19.71 15.52
N ALA A 206 3.23 19.69 14.30
CA ALA A 206 1.97 19.04 13.98
C ALA A 206 2.21 17.94 12.95
N HIS A 207 1.72 16.73 13.23
CA HIS A 207 1.83 15.58 12.34
C HIS A 207 0.46 15.05 11.96
N MET A 208 0.28 14.69 10.68
CA MET A 208 -0.93 14.06 10.17
C MET A 208 -0.60 12.65 9.70
N LYS A 209 -1.24 11.64 10.29
CA LYS A 209 -1.12 10.24 9.88
C LYS A 209 -2.35 9.85 9.08
N THR A 210 -2.14 9.49 7.82
CA THR A 210 -3.18 8.95 6.94
C THR A 210 -3.03 7.44 6.84
N VAL A 211 -4.13 6.71 7.05
CA VAL A 211 -4.20 5.25 6.88
C VAL A 211 -5.24 4.96 5.82
N PHE A 212 -4.87 4.19 4.80
CA PHE A 212 -5.76 3.82 3.70
C PHE A 212 -5.49 2.37 3.28
N TYR A 213 -6.50 1.73 2.72
CA TYR A 213 -6.36 0.39 2.14
C TYR A 213 -6.09 0.54 0.65
N SER A 214 -4.90 0.13 0.21
CA SER A 214 -4.62 -0.05 -1.21
C SER A 214 -4.99 -1.46 -1.63
N THR A 215 -5.36 -1.58 -2.90
CA THR A 215 -5.71 -2.86 -3.51
C THR A 215 -4.79 -3.25 -4.66
N THR A 216 -3.82 -2.39 -4.99
CA THR A 216 -2.79 -2.64 -5.99
C THR A 216 -1.47 -3.02 -5.32
N GLN A 217 -0.71 -3.86 -6.00
CA GLN A 217 0.62 -4.23 -5.56
C GLN A 217 1.63 -3.11 -5.92
N PHE A 218 1.84 -2.14 -5.02
CA PHE A 218 2.89 -1.11 -5.12
C PHE A 218 4.33 -1.56 -4.76
N ASN A 219 4.99 -2.36 -5.60
CA ASN A 219 6.38 -2.80 -5.37
C ASN A 219 7.41 -1.76 -5.86
N GLU A 220 7.17 -0.47 -5.57
CA GLU A 220 8.17 0.57 -5.88
C GLU A 220 9.36 0.45 -4.91
N ASN A 221 10.56 0.26 -5.46
CA ASN A 221 11.81 0.01 -4.72
C ASN A 221 11.82 -1.32 -3.93
N CYS A 222 11.31 -2.37 -4.56
CA CYS A 222 11.38 -3.72 -4.02
C CYS A 222 12.76 -4.37 -4.27
N TYR A 223 13.50 -4.63 -3.20
CA TYR A 223 14.83 -5.29 -3.21
C TYR A 223 14.77 -6.81 -2.93
N PHE A 224 13.61 -7.43 -3.10
CA PHE A 224 13.45 -8.87 -2.92
C PHE A 224 12.55 -9.48 -3.99
N ASP A 225 12.98 -10.61 -4.56
CA ASP A 225 12.07 -11.45 -5.34
C ASP A 225 11.27 -12.34 -4.39
N LEU A 226 9.93 -12.27 -4.48
CA LEU A 226 9.03 -12.96 -3.55
C LEU A 226 8.28 -14.12 -4.22
N LYS A 227 8.26 -15.26 -3.55
CA LYS A 227 7.40 -16.41 -3.88
C LYS A 227 6.69 -16.88 -2.62
N ILE A 228 5.40 -17.14 -2.72
CA ILE A 228 4.66 -17.76 -1.63
C ILE A 228 3.58 -18.65 -2.24
N GLU A 229 3.51 -19.88 -1.75
CA GLU A 229 2.60 -20.90 -2.24
C GLU A 229 1.97 -21.65 -1.07
N VAL A 230 0.70 -21.97 -1.21
CA VAL A 230 -0.05 -22.81 -0.26
C VAL A 230 -0.22 -24.18 -0.91
N TYR A 231 0.31 -25.19 -0.25
CA TYR A 231 0.21 -26.57 -0.70
C TYR A 231 -0.90 -27.27 0.08
N GLY A 232 -1.76 -27.99 -0.64
CA GLY A 232 -2.71 -28.90 -0.02
C GLY A 232 -2.03 -30.13 0.58
N PRO A 233 -2.77 -30.94 1.35
CA PRO A 233 -2.25 -32.19 1.89
C PRO A 233 -1.96 -33.19 0.78
N ASP A 234 -0.75 -33.74 0.77
CA ASP A 234 -0.33 -34.86 -0.07
C ASP A 234 -0.59 -36.18 0.67
N VAL A 235 -1.67 -36.85 0.29
CA VAL A 235 -2.17 -38.06 0.94
C VAL A 235 -1.24 -39.26 0.72
N ASP A 236 -0.41 -39.23 -0.31
CA ASP A 236 0.50 -40.33 -0.67
C ASP A 236 1.87 -40.20 0.01
N SER A 237 2.13 -39.08 0.69
CA SER A 237 3.40 -38.84 1.39
C SER A 237 3.40 -39.45 2.79
N ILE A 238 4.58 -39.92 3.22
CA ILE A 238 4.82 -40.46 4.57
C ILE A 238 5.28 -39.35 5.54
N ASP A 239 5.74 -38.21 5.01
CA ASP A 239 6.22 -37.10 5.82
C ASP A 239 5.03 -36.31 6.40
N PRO A 240 4.95 -36.13 7.74
CA PRO A 240 3.91 -35.32 8.36
C PRO A 240 3.81 -33.89 7.81
N MET A 241 4.92 -33.31 7.33
CA MET A 241 4.98 -31.99 6.68
C MET A 241 4.19 -31.96 5.38
N PHE A 242 4.22 -33.03 4.58
CA PHE A 242 3.51 -33.12 3.31
C PHE A 242 2.07 -33.61 3.47
N MET A 243 1.76 -34.39 4.51
CA MET A 243 0.40 -34.89 4.78
C MET A 243 -0.60 -33.81 5.22
N SER A 244 -0.13 -32.64 5.63
CA SER A 244 -0.96 -31.52 6.10
C SER A 244 -0.86 -30.34 5.12
N PRO A 245 -1.90 -29.48 5.03
CA PRO A 245 -1.75 -28.24 4.29
C PRO A 245 -0.62 -27.40 4.90
N ARG A 246 0.17 -26.76 4.04
CA ARG A 246 1.35 -25.98 4.45
C ARG A 246 1.53 -24.75 3.58
N ILE A 247 2.17 -23.73 4.17
CA ILE A 247 2.59 -22.53 3.46
C ILE A 247 4.10 -22.60 3.27
N VAL A 248 4.59 -22.23 2.09
CA VAL A 248 6.02 -21.99 1.85
C VAL A 248 6.17 -20.59 1.30
N ALA A 249 6.88 -19.75 2.06
CA ALA A 249 7.23 -18.40 1.67
C ALA A 249 8.73 -18.33 1.40
N CYS A 250 9.12 -17.68 0.32
CA CYS A 250 10.50 -17.55 -0.11
C CYS A 250 10.80 -16.10 -0.48
N ALA A 251 12.00 -15.65 -0.09
CA ALA A 251 12.58 -14.42 -0.59
C ALA A 251 13.98 -14.66 -1.15
N LYS A 252 14.36 -13.82 -2.10
CA LYS A 252 15.70 -13.75 -2.66
C LYS A 252 16.09 -12.28 -2.73
N PHE A 253 17.25 -11.91 -2.20
CA PHE A 253 17.68 -10.52 -2.17
C PHE A 253 18.07 -10.05 -3.57
N LYS A 254 17.70 -8.81 -3.90
CA LYS A 254 18.02 -8.12 -5.13
C LYS A 254 18.85 -6.88 -4.77
N PRO A 255 20.18 -7.02 -4.74
CA PRO A 255 21.07 -5.93 -4.34
C PRO A 255 20.82 -4.68 -5.20
N PRO A 256 20.75 -3.48 -4.60
CA PRO A 256 20.72 -2.21 -5.31
C PRO A 256 21.92 -2.03 -6.25
N GLU A 257 21.80 -1.13 -7.23
CA GLU A 257 22.94 -0.76 -8.08
C GLU A 257 24.10 -0.21 -7.22
N ASN A 258 25.29 -0.80 -7.37
CA ASN A 258 26.51 -0.53 -6.59
C ASN A 258 26.59 -1.13 -5.17
N GLU A 259 25.64 -1.99 -4.79
CA GLU A 259 25.75 -2.76 -3.55
C GLU A 259 26.89 -3.79 -3.66
N VAL A 260 27.74 -3.85 -2.63
CA VAL A 260 28.88 -4.78 -2.59
C VAL A 260 28.47 -6.10 -1.97
N TYR A 261 27.47 -6.08 -1.10
CA TYR A 261 26.98 -7.26 -0.41
C TYR A 261 26.02 -8.07 -1.29
N THR A 262 26.25 -9.39 -1.33
CA THR A 262 25.40 -10.37 -2.01
C THR A 262 24.29 -10.92 -1.11
N GLU A 263 24.20 -10.41 0.12
CA GLU A 263 23.18 -10.80 1.07
C GLU A 263 22.60 -9.54 1.70
N SER A 264 21.30 -9.59 2.00
CA SER A 264 20.64 -8.56 2.80
C SER A 264 21.13 -8.61 4.24
N THR A 265 20.88 -7.52 4.96
CA THR A 265 21.03 -7.46 6.41
C THR A 265 19.84 -8.13 7.10
N HIS A 266 19.65 -7.83 8.39
CA HIS A 266 18.55 -8.37 9.20
C HIS A 266 17.21 -8.13 8.51
N THR A 267 16.57 -9.21 8.08
CA THR A 267 15.39 -9.20 7.21
C THR A 267 14.18 -9.74 7.96
N VAL A 268 13.04 -9.07 7.79
CA VAL A 268 11.76 -9.46 8.37
C VAL A 268 10.86 -10.00 7.27
N MET A 269 10.34 -11.21 7.47
CA MET A 269 9.26 -11.80 6.67
C MET A 269 7.98 -11.80 7.48
N GLU A 270 6.95 -11.11 6.98
CA GLU A 270 5.64 -11.09 7.58
C GLU A 270 4.63 -11.80 6.68
N ILE A 271 4.04 -12.86 7.21
CA ILE A 271 3.08 -13.70 6.52
C ILE A 271 1.74 -13.55 7.24
N HIS A 272 0.84 -12.79 6.65
CA HIS A 272 -0.55 -12.74 7.10
C HIS A 272 -1.21 -14.03 6.65
N LEU A 273 -1.82 -14.77 7.56
CA LEU A 273 -2.57 -15.97 7.30
C LEU A 273 -4.00 -15.61 6.89
N PRO A 274 -4.69 -16.48 6.13
CA PRO A 274 -6.11 -16.30 5.88
C PRO A 274 -6.93 -16.39 7.16
N THR A 275 -8.08 -15.73 7.16
CA THR A 275 -9.02 -15.80 8.28
C THR A 275 -9.45 -17.24 8.56
N GLY A 276 -9.30 -17.65 9.82
CA GLY A 276 -9.61 -19.01 10.28
C GLY A 276 -8.47 -20.01 10.11
N VAL A 277 -7.28 -19.56 9.68
CA VAL A 277 -6.08 -20.40 9.53
C VAL A 277 -5.05 -20.01 10.59
N HIS A 278 -4.45 -21.00 11.24
CA HIS A 278 -3.38 -20.82 12.22
C HIS A 278 -2.14 -21.67 11.88
N PRO A 279 -0.93 -21.21 12.23
CA PRO A 279 0.30 -21.97 11.97
C PRO A 279 0.47 -23.09 13.02
N VAL A 280 1.14 -24.17 12.63
CA VAL A 280 1.61 -25.19 13.57
C VAL A 280 2.90 -24.69 14.21
N GLN A 281 2.84 -24.36 15.50
CA GLN A 281 3.93 -23.70 16.22
C GLN A 281 5.18 -24.57 16.31
N GLU A 282 5.02 -25.89 16.41
CA GLU A 282 6.14 -26.84 16.50
C GLU A 282 7.09 -26.75 15.28
N ASP A 283 6.54 -26.45 14.09
CA ASP A 283 7.34 -26.31 12.87
C ASP A 283 8.22 -25.04 12.93
N LEU A 284 7.70 -23.95 13.53
CA LEU A 284 8.44 -22.71 13.75
C LEU A 284 9.54 -22.89 14.81
N ASP A 285 9.23 -23.60 15.90
CA ASP A 285 10.20 -23.91 16.97
C ASP A 285 11.38 -24.73 16.46
N VAL A 286 11.12 -25.68 15.55
CA VAL A 286 12.18 -26.47 14.91
C VAL A 286 13.04 -25.59 14.00
N MET A 287 12.43 -24.68 13.22
CA MET A 287 13.19 -23.75 12.36
C MET A 287 14.07 -22.79 13.15
N LEU A 288 13.68 -22.42 14.38
CA LEU A 288 14.46 -21.55 15.27
C LEU A 288 15.60 -22.30 15.98
N ASN A 289 15.32 -23.48 16.54
CA ASN A 289 16.23 -24.17 17.46
C ASN A 289 17.14 -25.24 16.81
N SER A 290 16.97 -25.49 15.50
CA SER A 290 17.78 -26.45 14.74
C SER A 290 19.24 -25.99 14.60
N LEU A 291 20.15 -26.96 14.41
CA LEU A 291 21.55 -26.70 14.03
C LEU A 291 21.67 -26.00 12.66
N GLU A 292 20.66 -26.18 11.79
CA GLU A 292 20.49 -25.45 10.53
C GLU A 292 19.37 -24.41 10.65
N SER A 293 19.38 -23.64 11.75
CA SER A 293 18.39 -22.59 11.97
C SER A 293 18.35 -21.62 10.79
N ARG A 294 17.15 -21.38 10.26
CA ARG A 294 16.92 -20.45 9.14
C ARG A 294 16.29 -19.14 9.59
N ILE A 295 15.84 -19.07 10.84
CA ILE A 295 15.20 -17.90 11.44
C ILE A 295 15.88 -17.59 12.77
N SER A 296 16.19 -16.33 13.03
CA SER A 296 16.77 -15.91 14.30
C SER A 296 15.71 -15.61 15.36
N HIS A 297 14.48 -15.29 14.93
CA HIS A 297 13.34 -15.09 15.83
C HIS A 297 12.02 -15.32 15.09
N TYR A 298 10.96 -15.67 15.81
CA TYR A 298 9.60 -15.61 15.30
C TYR A 298 8.62 -15.10 16.34
N GLU A 299 7.55 -14.47 15.86
CA GLU A 299 6.41 -14.03 16.66
C GLU A 299 5.11 -14.34 15.92
N ILE A 300 4.08 -14.76 16.67
CA ILE A 300 2.73 -14.96 16.15
C ILE A 300 1.83 -13.89 16.76
N GLN A 301 1.33 -12.96 15.95
CA GLN A 301 0.42 -11.91 16.35
C GLN A 301 -0.95 -12.11 15.67
N GLY A 302 -1.89 -12.76 16.37
CA GLY A 302 -3.22 -13.05 15.81
C GLY A 302 -3.15 -14.00 14.62
N ASP A 303 -3.51 -13.52 13.43
CA ASP A 303 -3.40 -14.22 12.15
C ASP A 303 -2.10 -13.91 11.40
N GLN A 304 -1.12 -13.25 12.03
CA GLN A 304 0.15 -12.88 11.42
C GLN A 304 1.31 -13.70 12.00
N VAL A 305 2.16 -14.22 11.12
CA VAL A 305 3.44 -14.86 11.47
C VAL A 305 4.57 -13.92 11.03
N ILE A 306 5.37 -13.46 12.00
CA ILE A 306 6.51 -12.57 11.79
C ILE A 306 7.77 -13.39 12.02
N LEU A 307 8.62 -13.48 11.00
CA LEU A 307 9.89 -14.20 11.04
C LEU A 307 11.03 -13.21 10.86
N GLN A 308 12.05 -13.31 11.69
CA GLN A 308 13.29 -12.55 11.54
C GLN A 308 14.39 -13.48 11.05
N LEU A 309 15.16 -13.01 10.07
CA LEU A 309 16.29 -13.69 9.48
C LEU A 309 17.52 -12.80 9.59
N ASP A 310 18.69 -13.41 9.79
CA ASP A 310 19.93 -12.65 9.89
C ASP A 310 20.35 -12.09 8.53
N THR A 311 20.23 -12.89 7.47
CA THR A 311 20.46 -12.49 6.08
C THR A 311 19.56 -13.27 5.11
N VAL A 312 19.32 -12.70 3.93
CA VAL A 312 18.74 -13.40 2.76
C VAL A 312 19.70 -13.25 1.58
N PRO A 313 20.09 -14.35 0.91
CA PRO A 313 21.07 -14.33 -0.17
C PRO A 313 20.49 -13.83 -1.51
N SER A 314 21.38 -13.36 -2.40
CA SER A 314 21.05 -12.91 -3.76
C SER A 314 21.20 -13.96 -4.84
N GLU A 315 21.76 -15.14 -4.54
CA GLU A 315 21.97 -16.21 -5.52
C GLU A 315 20.74 -17.12 -5.62
N ASP A 316 20.20 -17.55 -4.47
CA ASP A 316 19.11 -18.53 -4.38
C ASP A 316 17.95 -18.02 -3.51
N PHE A 317 16.79 -18.67 -3.65
CA PHE A 317 15.65 -18.40 -2.79
C PHE A 317 15.85 -19.05 -1.42
N LEU A 318 15.79 -18.24 -0.35
CA LEU A 318 15.64 -18.74 1.01
C LEU A 318 14.15 -18.91 1.29
N CYS A 319 13.75 -20.16 1.55
CA CYS A 319 12.37 -20.53 1.81
C CYS A 319 12.16 -20.97 3.26
N VAL A 320 11.05 -20.52 3.84
CA VAL A 320 10.53 -20.93 5.14
C VAL A 320 9.17 -21.58 4.92
N GLY A 321 8.98 -22.76 5.52
CA GLY A 321 7.77 -23.56 5.32
C GLY A 321 7.26 -24.12 6.64
N PHE A 322 5.96 -24.00 6.87
CA PHE A 322 5.30 -24.52 8.06
C PHE A 322 3.90 -24.99 7.74
N ARG A 323 3.42 -26.00 8.49
CA ARG A 323 2.05 -26.49 8.36
C ARG A 323 1.07 -25.47 8.92
N ILE A 324 -0.14 -25.52 8.37
CA ILE A 324 -1.26 -24.70 8.80
C ILE A 324 -2.45 -25.56 9.20
N GLN A 325 -3.26 -25.06 10.13
CA GLN A 325 -4.48 -25.69 10.62
C GLN A 325 -5.66 -24.75 10.37
N GLU A 326 -6.74 -25.29 9.82
CA GLU A 326 -8.00 -24.57 9.62
C GLU A 326 -8.87 -24.72 10.88
N LEU A 327 -9.09 -23.63 11.61
CA LEU A 327 -9.97 -23.60 12.78
C LEU A 327 -11.44 -23.54 12.39
N PHE A 328 -11.76 -22.75 11.36
CA PHE A 328 -13.11 -22.62 10.82
C PHE A 328 -13.06 -22.21 9.35
N ARG A 329 -14.01 -22.73 8.57
CA ARG A 329 -14.09 -22.47 7.14
C ARG A 329 -14.80 -21.15 6.87
N THR A 330 -14.16 -20.27 6.09
CA THR A 330 -14.76 -19.02 5.62
C THR A 330 -15.36 -19.21 4.22
N GLY A 331 -16.53 -18.62 3.97
CA GLY A 331 -17.23 -18.78 2.68
C GLY A 331 -16.59 -17.99 1.52
N MET A 332 -15.92 -16.88 1.83
CA MET A 332 -15.18 -16.04 0.88
C MET A 332 -13.86 -15.60 1.53
N ALA A 333 -12.78 -16.34 1.26
CA ALA A 333 -11.45 -15.96 1.72
C ALA A 333 -10.89 -14.83 0.83
N SER A 334 -10.60 -13.67 1.42
CA SER A 334 -9.84 -12.61 0.75
C SER A 334 -8.39 -13.03 0.53
N SER A 335 -7.67 -12.36 -0.36
CA SER A 335 -6.22 -12.53 -0.49
C SER A 335 -5.54 -12.22 0.85
N SER A 336 -4.52 -12.99 1.18
CA SER A 336 -3.62 -12.72 2.30
C SER A 336 -2.35 -12.03 1.80
N LEU A 337 -1.66 -11.35 2.72
CA LEU A 337 -0.48 -10.54 2.44
C LEU A 337 0.81 -11.25 2.88
N PHE A 338 1.78 -11.35 1.98
CA PHE A 338 3.16 -11.68 2.31
C PHE A 338 4.03 -10.44 2.10
N ARG A 339 4.81 -10.06 3.10
CA ARG A 339 5.60 -8.82 3.13
C ARG A 339 7.02 -9.09 3.59
N VAL A 340 8.01 -8.50 2.93
CA VAL A 340 9.43 -8.67 3.25
C VAL A 340 10.16 -7.34 3.17
N TYR A 341 11.00 -7.04 4.16
CA TYR A 341 11.81 -5.83 4.21
C TYR A 341 13.04 -6.03 5.11
N GLU A 342 14.06 -5.19 4.92
CA GLU A 342 15.17 -5.11 5.87
C GLU A 342 14.76 -4.28 7.09
N PHE A 343 15.06 -4.76 8.29
CA PHE A 343 14.69 -4.12 9.55
C PHE A 343 15.29 -2.71 9.70
N SER A 344 16.47 -2.48 9.12
CA SER A 344 17.14 -1.19 9.10
C SER A 344 16.49 -0.19 8.13
N ASN A 345 15.74 -0.66 7.13
CA ASN A 345 15.12 0.15 6.08
C ASN A 345 13.70 -0.36 5.71
N PRO A 346 12.70 -0.21 6.61
CA PRO A 346 11.37 -0.77 6.40
C PRO A 346 10.54 -0.07 5.31
N ASP A 347 10.98 1.07 4.79
CA ASP A 347 10.27 1.76 3.71
C ASP A 347 10.47 1.08 2.35
N SER A 348 11.57 0.33 2.19
CA SER A 348 11.88 -0.47 1.01
C SER A 348 11.35 -1.89 1.17
N GLN A 349 10.03 -1.99 1.32
CA GLN A 349 9.33 -3.26 1.51
C GLN A 349 8.76 -3.79 0.20
N CYS A 350 8.86 -5.11 0.03
CA CYS A 350 8.18 -5.86 -1.01
C CYS A 350 6.94 -6.51 -0.41
N PHE A 351 5.84 -6.54 -1.14
CA PHE A 351 4.72 -7.38 -0.75
C PHE A 351 4.13 -8.14 -1.94
N LYS A 352 3.49 -9.26 -1.63
CA LYS A 352 2.85 -10.16 -2.57
C LYS A 352 1.54 -10.65 -1.96
N LEU A 353 0.46 -10.51 -2.72
CA LEU A 353 -0.82 -11.09 -2.33
C LEU A 353 -0.86 -12.56 -2.76
N TYR A 354 -1.41 -13.42 -1.90
CA TYR A 354 -1.56 -14.85 -2.17
C TYR A 354 -2.92 -15.35 -1.71
N HIS A 355 -3.38 -16.45 -2.30
CA HIS A 355 -4.68 -17.04 -2.04
C HIS A 355 -4.55 -18.47 -1.52
N PRO A 356 -5.22 -18.85 -0.42
CA PRO A 356 -5.11 -20.19 0.16
C PRO A 356 -5.77 -21.30 -0.66
N HIS A 357 -6.73 -20.97 -1.53
CA HIS A 357 -7.51 -21.94 -2.30
C HIS A 357 -7.35 -21.77 -3.83
N GLY A 358 -6.19 -21.28 -4.28
CA GLY A 358 -5.95 -20.96 -5.69
C GLY A 358 -6.58 -19.63 -6.13
N GLU A 359 -6.45 -19.28 -7.40
CA GLU A 359 -6.76 -17.96 -7.99
C GLU A 359 -8.25 -17.57 -8.00
N ARG A 360 -8.95 -17.64 -6.87
CA ARG A 360 -10.17 -16.85 -6.66
C ARG A 360 -9.78 -15.40 -6.36
N ARG A 361 -9.22 -14.73 -7.37
CA ARG A 361 -8.99 -13.28 -7.34
C ARG A 361 -10.35 -12.60 -7.25
N LEU A 362 -10.43 -11.50 -6.48
CA LEU A 362 -11.55 -10.56 -6.64
C LEU A 362 -11.52 -10.08 -8.09
N LEU A 363 -12.45 -10.55 -8.90
CA LEU A 363 -12.54 -10.20 -10.32
C LEU A 363 -12.95 -8.74 -10.43
N ARG A 364 -12.01 -7.91 -10.90
CA ARG A 364 -12.22 -6.48 -11.16
C ARG A 364 -12.17 -6.23 -12.65
N LEU A 365 -13.17 -5.53 -13.14
CA LEU A 365 -13.12 -5.00 -14.48
C LEU A 365 -12.28 -3.72 -14.43
N CYS A 366 -11.17 -3.67 -15.18
CA CYS A 366 -10.30 -2.51 -15.24
C CYS A 366 -10.04 -2.11 -16.69
N GLU A 367 -10.06 -0.82 -16.99
CA GLU A 367 -9.63 -0.27 -18.27
C GLU A 367 -8.85 1.03 -18.02
N GLY A 368 -7.54 1.00 -18.25
CA GLY A 368 -6.65 2.08 -17.83
C GLY A 368 -6.52 2.17 -16.31
N ALA A 369 -6.80 3.33 -15.73
CA ALA A 369 -6.71 3.60 -14.29
C ALA A 369 -8.04 3.39 -13.53
N GLU A 370 -9.16 3.24 -14.24
CA GLU A 370 -10.45 2.98 -13.63
C GLU A 370 -10.68 1.48 -13.46
N CYS A 371 -11.05 1.08 -12.24
CA CYS A 371 -11.36 -0.28 -11.88
C CYS A 371 -12.66 -0.34 -11.10
N GLN A 372 -13.53 -1.27 -11.45
CA GLN A 372 -14.76 -1.55 -10.72
C GLN A 372 -14.78 -3.01 -10.25
N CYS A 373 -15.15 -3.21 -8.99
CA CYS A 373 -15.38 -4.55 -8.45
C CYS A 373 -16.66 -5.15 -9.05
N MET A 374 -16.58 -6.36 -9.59
CA MET A 374 -17.78 -7.08 -10.03
C MET A 374 -18.31 -7.95 -8.89
N ALA A 375 -19.59 -7.79 -8.53
CA ALA A 375 -20.25 -8.54 -7.46
C ALA A 375 -20.04 -10.06 -7.61
N ALA A 376 -19.86 -10.78 -6.49
CA ALA A 376 -19.52 -12.21 -6.51
C ALA A 376 -20.54 -13.08 -7.25
N GLU A 377 -21.82 -12.68 -7.20
CA GLU A 377 -22.95 -13.37 -7.82
C GLU A 377 -23.13 -12.99 -9.30
N CYS A 378 -23.44 -14.00 -10.12
CA CYS A 378 -23.70 -13.86 -11.55
C CYS A 378 -25.04 -13.18 -11.83
N SER A 379 -25.21 -12.65 -13.04
CA SER A 379 -26.45 -11.98 -13.46
C SER A 379 -27.68 -12.88 -13.47
N SER A 380 -28.84 -12.29 -13.20
CA SER A 380 -30.11 -13.00 -13.14
C SER A 380 -30.67 -13.22 -14.55
N PHE A 381 -30.16 -14.24 -15.25
CA PHE A 381 -30.68 -14.63 -16.56
C PHE A 381 -32.07 -15.24 -16.42
N LYS A 382 -33.06 -14.65 -17.09
CA LYS A 382 -34.42 -15.21 -17.14
C LYS A 382 -34.49 -16.33 -18.16
N SER A 383 -35.29 -17.36 -17.84
CA SER A 383 -35.49 -18.48 -18.75
C SER A 383 -36.01 -17.98 -20.10
N PRO A 384 -35.52 -18.52 -21.23
CA PRO A 384 -36.01 -18.11 -22.53
C PRO A 384 -37.52 -18.35 -22.62
N MET A 385 -38.29 -17.31 -22.98
CA MET A 385 -39.75 -17.36 -23.10
C MET A 385 -40.48 -17.73 -21.79
N ASP A 386 -40.00 -17.22 -20.65
CA ASP A 386 -40.68 -17.37 -19.37
C ASP A 386 -41.98 -16.54 -19.31
N ARG A 387 -43.12 -17.23 -19.39
CA ARG A 387 -44.45 -16.60 -19.35
C ARG A 387 -44.97 -16.31 -17.95
N THR A 388 -44.25 -16.72 -16.91
CA THR A 388 -44.66 -16.39 -15.55
C THR A 388 -44.42 -14.92 -15.23
N ILE A 389 -43.50 -14.28 -15.96
CA ILE A 389 -43.14 -12.87 -15.79
C ILE A 389 -44.14 -12.01 -16.55
N THR A 390 -44.85 -11.16 -15.82
CA THR A 390 -45.85 -10.23 -16.35
C THR A 390 -45.25 -8.90 -16.83
N ALA A 391 -46.00 -8.10 -17.58
CA ALA A 391 -45.58 -6.75 -17.99
C ALA A 391 -45.37 -5.82 -16.77
N ASP A 392 -46.23 -5.92 -15.75
CA ASP A 392 -46.14 -5.14 -14.52
C ASP A 392 -44.91 -5.48 -13.68
N GLU A 393 -44.49 -6.74 -13.64
CA GLU A 393 -43.26 -7.14 -12.94
C GLU A 393 -42.01 -6.57 -13.61
N ARG A 394 -41.98 -6.55 -14.96
CA ARG A 394 -40.89 -5.89 -15.71
C ARG A 394 -40.89 -4.38 -15.47
N LEU A 395 -42.06 -3.75 -15.45
CA LEU A 395 -42.21 -2.33 -15.14
C LEU A 395 -41.68 -2.00 -13.74
N LYS A 396 -42.10 -2.79 -12.73
CA LYS A 396 -41.60 -2.65 -11.36
C LYS A 396 -40.09 -2.84 -11.27
N ALA A 397 -39.52 -3.79 -12.01
CA ALA A 397 -38.07 -4.02 -12.03
C ALA A 397 -37.30 -2.81 -12.60
N VAL A 398 -37.72 -2.26 -13.75
CA VAL A 398 -37.09 -1.06 -14.34
C VAL A 398 -37.20 0.16 -13.43
N CYS A 399 -38.30 0.27 -12.69
CA CYS A 399 -38.58 1.40 -11.81
C CYS A 399 -37.98 1.29 -10.41
N GLN A 400 -37.16 0.28 -10.13
CA GLN A 400 -36.37 0.26 -8.90
C GLN A 400 -35.33 1.38 -8.91
N ASP A 401 -35.16 2.06 -7.76
CA ASP A 401 -34.27 3.22 -7.62
C ASP A 401 -32.81 2.94 -7.97
N HIS A 402 -32.36 1.70 -7.73
CA HIS A 402 -30.98 1.29 -8.01
C HIS A 402 -30.72 0.93 -9.48
N ILE A 403 -31.77 0.67 -10.28
CA ILE A 403 -31.63 0.37 -11.71
C ILE A 403 -31.44 1.69 -12.47
N LYS A 404 -30.25 1.88 -13.06
CA LYS A 404 -29.86 3.13 -13.71
C LYS A 404 -30.11 3.10 -15.22
N TYR A 405 -30.06 1.92 -15.84
CA TYR A 405 -30.26 1.77 -17.27
C TYR A 405 -31.15 0.59 -17.64
N ALA A 406 -31.83 0.70 -18.77
CA ALA A 406 -32.63 -0.36 -19.38
C ALA A 406 -32.65 -0.19 -20.91
N PHE A 407 -32.10 -1.17 -21.62
CA PHE A 407 -31.90 -1.13 -23.06
C PHE A 407 -32.41 -2.40 -23.75
N LYS A 408 -32.92 -2.25 -24.97
CA LYS A 408 -33.02 -3.34 -25.94
C LYS A 408 -31.79 -3.31 -26.83
N VAL A 409 -31.03 -4.40 -26.84
CA VAL A 409 -29.73 -4.47 -27.51
C VAL A 409 -29.62 -5.67 -28.42
N LYS A 410 -28.81 -5.54 -29.48
CA LYS A 410 -28.44 -6.63 -30.38
C LYS A 410 -26.95 -6.94 -30.25
N ILE A 411 -26.63 -8.19 -29.95
CA ILE A 411 -25.25 -8.63 -29.76
C ILE A 411 -24.55 -8.76 -31.12
N LYS A 412 -23.43 -8.07 -31.31
CA LYS A 412 -22.65 -8.08 -32.56
C LYS A 412 -21.52 -9.08 -32.56
N SER A 413 -20.80 -9.15 -31.45
CA SER A 413 -19.64 -10.03 -31.25
C SER A 413 -19.34 -10.16 -29.76
N PHE A 414 -18.47 -11.10 -29.43
CA PHE A 414 -17.91 -11.21 -28.09
C PHE A 414 -16.43 -11.59 -28.17
N VAL A 415 -15.69 -11.22 -27.12
CA VAL A 415 -14.27 -11.53 -26.95
C VAL A 415 -14.07 -12.02 -25.53
N GLU A 416 -13.32 -13.10 -25.37
CA GLU A 416 -12.89 -13.61 -24.07
C GLU A 416 -11.55 -12.95 -23.71
N GLU A 417 -11.52 -12.23 -22.59
CA GLU A 417 -10.38 -11.44 -22.12
C GLU A 417 -10.05 -11.86 -20.68
N GLY A 418 -9.20 -12.88 -20.53
CA GLY A 418 -8.79 -13.41 -19.22
C GLY A 418 -9.97 -13.99 -18.45
N ASP A 419 -10.29 -13.40 -17.30
CA ASP A 419 -11.38 -13.85 -16.42
C ASP A 419 -12.77 -13.31 -16.82
N PHE A 420 -12.87 -12.60 -17.95
CA PHE A 420 -14.08 -11.93 -18.41
C PHE A 420 -14.45 -12.29 -19.85
N VAL A 421 -15.75 -12.17 -20.14
CA VAL A 421 -16.30 -12.23 -21.50
C VAL A 421 -16.97 -10.89 -21.79
N SER A 422 -16.44 -10.19 -22.78
CA SER A 422 -16.88 -8.87 -23.23
C SER A 422 -17.76 -9.01 -24.48
N TYR A 423 -19.02 -8.60 -24.40
CA TYR A 423 -19.98 -8.60 -25.51
C TYR A 423 -20.11 -7.19 -26.10
N THR A 424 -19.80 -7.04 -27.38
CA THR A 424 -20.09 -5.82 -28.12
C THR A 424 -21.52 -5.87 -28.61
N ALA A 425 -22.31 -4.86 -28.25
CA ALA A 425 -23.73 -4.78 -28.57
C ALA A 425 -24.10 -3.40 -29.14
N GLU A 426 -25.09 -3.39 -30.04
CA GLU A 426 -25.71 -2.16 -30.55
C GLU A 426 -27.05 -1.94 -29.88
N ILE A 427 -27.29 -0.71 -29.41
CA ILE A 427 -28.55 -0.32 -28.79
C ILE A 427 -29.62 -0.11 -29.86
N GLU A 428 -30.68 -0.91 -29.81
CA GLU A 428 -31.83 -0.77 -30.69
C GLU A 428 -32.87 0.21 -30.12
N GLU A 429 -33.11 0.16 -28.82
CA GLU A 429 -34.04 1.04 -28.10
C GLU A 429 -33.55 1.34 -26.68
N VAL A 430 -33.85 2.56 -26.21
CA VAL A 430 -33.48 3.06 -24.89
C VAL A 430 -34.76 3.29 -24.08
N TYR A 431 -34.91 2.59 -22.97
CA TYR A 431 -36.05 2.75 -22.06
C TYR A 431 -35.67 3.63 -20.86
N LYS A 432 -34.56 3.31 -20.18
CA LYS A 432 -34.02 4.11 -19.07
C LYS A 432 -32.53 4.35 -19.30
N LYS A 433 -32.05 5.57 -19.04
CA LYS A 433 -30.64 5.94 -19.17
C LYS A 433 -30.23 6.89 -18.04
N ASP A 434 -29.00 6.74 -17.59
CA ASP A 434 -28.38 7.60 -16.57
C ASP A 434 -27.59 8.76 -17.22
N THR A 435 -27.17 8.58 -18.47
CA THR A 435 -26.34 9.55 -19.21
C THR A 435 -26.96 9.91 -20.55
N GLU A 436 -26.76 11.16 -21.00
CA GLU A 436 -27.29 11.66 -22.27
C GLU A 436 -26.53 11.16 -23.52
N ASP A 437 -25.35 10.58 -23.32
CA ASP A 437 -24.43 10.15 -24.39
C ASP A 437 -24.88 8.86 -25.09
N VAL A 438 -25.71 8.06 -24.43
CA VAL A 438 -26.14 6.76 -24.92
C VAL A 438 -27.47 6.90 -25.66
N LYS A 439 -27.47 6.58 -26.96
CA LYS A 439 -28.62 6.74 -27.87
C LYS A 439 -28.81 5.48 -28.72
N ARG A 440 -29.89 5.47 -29.50
CA ARG A 440 -30.11 4.43 -30.52
C ARG A 440 -28.93 4.36 -31.49
N SER A 441 -28.52 3.14 -31.84
CA SER A 441 -27.34 2.81 -32.64
C SER A 441 -25.99 3.15 -32.01
N THR A 442 -25.95 3.55 -30.72
CA THR A 442 -24.69 3.59 -29.96
C THR A 442 -24.19 2.17 -29.73
N GLU A 443 -22.89 1.95 -29.92
CA GLU A 443 -22.22 0.69 -29.60
C GLU A 443 -21.72 0.73 -28.15
N VAL A 444 -22.05 -0.32 -27.39
CA VAL A 444 -21.70 -0.46 -25.98
C VAL A 444 -21.12 -1.85 -25.71
N THR A 445 -20.40 -1.99 -24.60
CA THR A 445 -19.82 -3.27 -24.21
C THR A 445 -20.44 -3.77 -22.90
N PHE A 446 -20.98 -4.98 -22.90
CA PHE A 446 -21.43 -5.66 -21.70
C PHE A 446 -20.38 -6.67 -21.25
N VAL A 447 -20.11 -6.79 -19.95
CA VAL A 447 -19.04 -7.66 -19.45
C VAL A 447 -19.57 -8.62 -18.39
N LYS A 448 -19.36 -9.93 -18.58
CA LYS A 448 -19.63 -10.96 -17.55
C LYS A 448 -18.34 -11.65 -17.11
N LYS A 449 -18.40 -12.34 -15.96
CA LYS A 449 -17.32 -13.23 -15.51
C LYS A 449 -17.32 -14.50 -16.35
N ALA A 450 -16.13 -14.98 -16.73
CA ALA A 450 -15.97 -16.26 -17.42
C ALA A 450 -16.43 -17.46 -16.56
N THR A 451 -16.39 -17.32 -15.24
CA THR A 451 -16.89 -18.33 -14.29
C THR A 451 -18.43 -18.44 -14.27
N CYS A 452 -19.15 -17.46 -14.81
CA CYS A 452 -20.60 -17.49 -14.92
C CYS A 452 -21.02 -18.26 -16.19
N THR A 453 -21.21 -19.57 -16.02
CA THR A 453 -21.60 -20.50 -17.10
C THR A 453 -23.10 -20.56 -17.35
N ASP A 454 -23.92 -19.88 -16.54
CA ASP A 454 -25.36 -20.10 -16.53
C ASP A 454 -26.02 -19.82 -17.89
N VAL A 455 -25.59 -18.78 -18.62
CA VAL A 455 -26.01 -18.53 -20.02
C VAL A 455 -24.97 -17.69 -20.78
N ASP A 456 -24.76 -17.99 -22.06
CA ASP A 456 -23.99 -17.17 -23.02
C ASP A 456 -24.92 -16.34 -23.92
N LEU A 457 -24.58 -15.06 -24.09
CA LEU A 457 -25.29 -14.19 -25.03
C LEU A 457 -24.91 -14.56 -26.47
N LEU A 458 -25.90 -14.87 -27.29
CA LEU A 458 -25.69 -15.35 -28.64
C LEU A 458 -25.48 -14.18 -29.62
N GLN A 459 -24.45 -14.28 -30.44
CA GLN A 459 -24.19 -13.34 -31.53
C GLN A 459 -25.41 -13.25 -32.47
N GLY A 460 -25.79 -12.03 -32.84
CA GLY A 460 -26.93 -11.73 -33.71
C GLY A 460 -28.30 -11.70 -33.01
N SER A 461 -28.41 -12.23 -31.79
CA SER A 461 -29.66 -12.24 -31.01
C SER A 461 -29.90 -10.90 -30.30
N GLN A 462 -31.17 -10.61 -29.99
CA GLN A 462 -31.60 -9.44 -29.23
C GLN A 462 -31.90 -9.81 -27.77
N TYR A 463 -31.64 -8.86 -26.88
CA TYR A 463 -31.85 -9.01 -25.44
C TYR A 463 -32.38 -7.70 -24.83
N LEU A 464 -33.21 -7.84 -23.81
CA LEU A 464 -33.56 -6.78 -22.87
C LEU A 464 -32.59 -6.87 -21.69
N ILE A 465 -31.81 -5.81 -21.46
CA ILE A 465 -30.82 -5.74 -20.39
C ILE A 465 -31.11 -4.51 -19.53
N MET A 466 -31.24 -4.72 -18.22
CA MET A 466 -31.45 -3.67 -17.23
C MET A 466 -30.44 -3.84 -16.10
N GLY A 467 -29.84 -2.76 -15.61
CA GLY A 467 -28.84 -2.86 -14.56
C GLY A 467 -28.56 -1.54 -13.83
N SER A 468 -27.71 -1.64 -12.82
CA SER A 468 -27.39 -0.56 -11.89
C SER A 468 -26.01 0.07 -12.13
N GLU A 469 -25.07 -0.70 -12.68
CA GLU A 469 -23.66 -0.31 -12.75
C GLU A 469 -23.22 0.08 -14.17
N VAL A 470 -22.44 1.16 -14.26
CA VAL A 470 -21.84 1.65 -15.50
C VAL A 470 -20.42 2.11 -15.24
N MET A 471 -19.51 1.70 -16.12
CA MET A 471 -18.13 2.15 -16.16
C MET A 471 -17.94 3.05 -17.37
N GLN A 472 -17.55 4.30 -17.12
CA GLN A 472 -17.38 5.32 -18.15
C GLN A 472 -15.90 5.56 -18.42
N ILE A 473 -15.39 5.05 -19.53
CA ILE A 473 -13.99 5.19 -19.91
C ILE A 473 -13.81 6.41 -20.80
N GLU A 474 -12.97 7.35 -20.36
CA GLU A 474 -12.59 8.51 -21.16
C GLU A 474 -11.52 8.15 -22.21
N MET A 475 -11.87 8.27 -23.49
CA MET A 475 -10.97 8.04 -24.62
C MET A 475 -10.72 9.34 -25.39
N GLN A 476 -9.70 10.11 -25.01
CA GLN A 476 -9.22 11.36 -25.66
C GLN A 476 -10.28 12.45 -25.93
N ARG A 477 -11.28 12.18 -26.79
CA ARG A 477 -12.40 13.07 -27.20
C ARG A 477 -13.79 12.38 -27.19
N SER A 478 -13.89 11.13 -26.73
CA SER A 478 -15.16 10.38 -26.66
C SER A 478 -15.19 9.50 -25.41
N TYR A 479 -16.39 9.21 -24.90
CA TYR A 479 -16.58 8.26 -23.81
C TYR A 479 -16.99 6.89 -24.36
N LYS A 480 -16.40 5.82 -23.80
CA LYS A 480 -16.81 4.45 -24.05
C LYS A 480 -17.44 3.89 -22.77
N TYR A 481 -18.57 3.23 -22.93
CA TYR A 481 -19.34 2.72 -21.79
C TYR A 481 -19.25 1.20 -21.71
N LYS A 482 -18.81 0.71 -20.55
CA LYS A 482 -18.83 -0.72 -20.18
C LYS A 482 -19.88 -0.96 -19.11
N TYR A 483 -20.69 -1.99 -19.31
CA TYR A 483 -21.80 -2.37 -18.43
C TYR A 483 -21.53 -3.75 -17.82
N PRO A 484 -21.14 -3.82 -16.55
CA PRO A 484 -21.01 -5.08 -15.83
C PRO A 484 -22.35 -5.82 -15.75
N LEU A 485 -22.37 -7.12 -16.08
CA LEU A 485 -23.51 -8.01 -15.92
C LEU A 485 -23.41 -8.75 -14.58
N ASP A 486 -23.84 -8.09 -13.50
CA ASP A 486 -23.78 -8.56 -12.12
C ASP A 486 -25.13 -9.11 -11.61
N SER A 487 -25.19 -9.53 -10.35
CA SER A 487 -26.42 -10.05 -9.69
C SER A 487 -27.65 -9.14 -9.77
N GLN A 488 -27.47 -7.82 -9.88
CA GLN A 488 -28.58 -6.86 -9.98
C GLN A 488 -29.01 -6.64 -11.42
N THR A 489 -28.31 -7.27 -12.38
CA THR A 489 -28.60 -7.16 -13.79
C THR A 489 -29.67 -8.16 -14.18
N TRP A 490 -30.72 -7.64 -14.84
CA TRP A 490 -31.78 -8.42 -15.48
C TRP A 490 -31.43 -8.64 -16.94
N VAL A 491 -31.38 -9.90 -17.37
CA VAL A 491 -31.10 -10.25 -18.76
C VAL A 491 -32.16 -11.21 -19.29
N GLU A 492 -32.86 -10.80 -20.34
CA GLU A 492 -33.95 -11.55 -20.95
C GLU A 492 -33.84 -11.56 -22.48
N LYS A 493 -33.98 -12.72 -23.11
CA LYS A 493 -33.86 -12.86 -24.57
C LYS A 493 -35.10 -12.29 -25.28
N TRP A 494 -34.88 -11.41 -26.26
CA TRP A 494 -35.94 -10.88 -27.11
C TRP A 494 -36.03 -11.70 -28.41
N PRO A 495 -37.13 -12.41 -28.68
CA PRO A 495 -37.28 -13.22 -29.90
C PRO A 495 -37.36 -12.33 -31.16
N GLN A 496 -36.57 -12.65 -32.20
CA GLN A 496 -36.62 -11.98 -33.51
C GLN A 496 -37.60 -12.64 -34.50
N GLU A 497 -37.69 -13.98 -34.45
CA GLU A 497 -38.56 -14.77 -35.32
C GLU A 497 -39.43 -15.68 -34.45
N CYS A 498 -40.72 -15.38 -34.37
CA CYS A 498 -41.69 -16.24 -33.68
C CYS A 498 -42.32 -17.24 -34.65
N LYS A 499 -42.31 -18.52 -34.28
CA LYS A 499 -43.08 -19.58 -34.94
C LYS A 499 -44.03 -20.21 -33.92
N GLY A 500 -45.29 -19.80 -33.96
CA GLY A 500 -46.38 -20.33 -33.13
C GLY A 500 -46.89 -19.37 -32.05
N SER A 501 -48.17 -19.52 -31.69
CA SER A 501 -48.88 -18.75 -30.64
C SER A 501 -48.09 -18.56 -29.34
N PRO A 502 -47.37 -19.57 -28.80
CA PRO A 502 -46.70 -19.44 -27.52
C PRO A 502 -45.54 -18.40 -27.50
N CYS A 503 -44.96 -18.09 -28.66
CA CYS A 503 -43.94 -17.05 -28.83
C CYS A 503 -44.57 -15.68 -29.08
N GLU A 504 -45.65 -15.65 -29.86
CA GLU A 504 -46.41 -14.42 -30.15
C GLU A 504 -47.01 -13.83 -28.88
N ASP A 505 -47.58 -14.67 -28.00
CA ASP A 505 -48.11 -14.25 -26.70
C ASP A 505 -47.01 -13.63 -25.81
N PHE A 506 -45.80 -14.20 -25.84
CA PHE A 506 -44.67 -13.70 -25.07
C PHE A 506 -44.15 -12.35 -25.61
N VAL A 507 -44.06 -12.19 -26.94
CA VAL A 507 -43.72 -10.91 -27.56
C VAL A 507 -44.79 -9.86 -27.26
N ALA A 508 -46.07 -10.24 -27.27
CA ALA A 508 -47.16 -9.32 -26.92
C ALA A 508 -47.02 -8.79 -25.47
N ILE A 509 -46.64 -9.64 -24.51
CA ILE A 509 -46.37 -9.22 -23.12
C ILE A 509 -45.17 -8.28 -23.04
N LEU A 510 -44.11 -8.53 -23.82
CA LEU A 510 -42.95 -7.64 -23.89
C LEU A 510 -43.30 -6.27 -24.50
N GLU A 511 -44.11 -6.26 -25.57
CA GLU A 511 -44.60 -5.03 -26.19
C GLU A 511 -45.55 -4.26 -25.27
N GLU A 512 -46.40 -4.96 -24.50
CA GLU A 512 -47.24 -4.36 -23.47
C GLU A 512 -46.40 -3.67 -22.39
N PHE A 513 -45.32 -4.30 -21.93
CA PHE A 513 -44.36 -3.67 -21.01
C PHE A 513 -43.77 -2.37 -21.60
N VAL A 514 -43.32 -2.40 -22.86
CA VAL A 514 -42.78 -1.21 -23.53
C VAL A 514 -43.82 -0.09 -23.61
N LEU A 515 -45.05 -0.43 -23.97
CA LEU A 515 -46.15 0.52 -24.09
C LEU A 515 -46.52 1.12 -22.72
N ASN A 516 -46.60 0.30 -21.67
CA ASN A 516 -46.87 0.75 -20.31
C ASN A 516 -45.77 1.69 -19.80
N PHE A 517 -44.50 1.35 -20.04
CA PHE A 517 -43.39 2.21 -19.66
C PHE A 517 -43.40 3.55 -20.41
N LEU A 518 -43.73 3.56 -21.71
CA LEU A 518 -43.80 4.80 -22.50
C LEU A 518 -44.96 5.72 -22.08
N ILE A 519 -46.07 5.16 -21.62
CA ILE A 519 -47.27 5.92 -21.23
C ILE A 519 -47.17 6.41 -19.78
N TYR A 520 -46.79 5.53 -18.86
CA TYR A 520 -46.85 5.80 -17.42
C TYR A 520 -45.49 6.17 -16.82
N GLY A 521 -44.39 5.80 -17.47
CA GLY A 521 -43.05 5.94 -16.92
C GLY A 521 -42.85 5.11 -15.65
N CYS A 522 -41.86 5.55 -14.88
CA CYS A 522 -41.80 5.37 -13.44
C CYS A 522 -42.34 6.68 -12.81
#